data_AF-A0A7C8ZBB8-F1
#
_entry.id   AF-A0A7C8ZBB8-F1
#
_cell.length_a   1.000
_cell.length_b   1.000
_cell.length_c   1.000
_cell.angle_alpha   90.00
_cell.angle_beta   90.00
_cell.angle_gamma   90.00
#
_symmetry.space_group_name_H-M   'P 1'
#
loop_
_entity.id
_entity.type
_entity.pdbx_description
1 polymer ?
#
loop_
_entity_poly.entity_id
_entity_poly.type
_entity_poly.pdbx_seq_one_letter_code
_entity_poly.pdbx_strand_id
1 'polypeptide(L)'
;GAGAGVAGWDLGRDPVLAPVIYHTDNPLGKRFDVQNPTTIPRMYHSTAVLLRDGRVLVGGSNPHHFYEFGNVLFPTELSLEAFSPSYLDPALAGLRPKIIGPASRTPVKYVSIVPATTT
;
A
#
# COMPACT_ATOMS: atom_id res chain seq x y z
N GLY A 1 -10.49 2.74 0.75
CA GLY A 1 -11.01 3.97 0.11
C GLY A 1 -12.52 3.99 0.20
N ALA A 2 -13.17 5.13 -0.06
CA ALA A 2 -14.63 5.18 -0.18
C ALA A 2 -15.08 4.66 -1.57
N GLY A 3 -16.16 3.87 -1.62
CA GLY A 3 -16.77 3.39 -2.85
C GLY A 3 -17.83 4.33 -3.41
N ALA A 4 -18.38 5.20 -2.56
CA ALA A 4 -19.35 6.22 -2.94
C ALA A 4 -19.09 7.55 -2.20
N GLY A 5 -19.58 8.65 -2.76
CA GLY A 5 -19.40 10.00 -2.23
C GLY A 5 -18.21 10.75 -2.82
N VAL A 6 -17.72 11.77 -2.10
CA VAL A 6 -16.61 12.64 -2.53
C VAL A 6 -15.60 12.83 -1.40
N ALA A 7 -14.42 13.36 -1.74
CA ALA A 7 -13.42 13.76 -0.75
C ALA A 7 -13.96 14.88 0.15
N GLY A 8 -13.67 14.80 1.45
CA GLY A 8 -14.15 15.72 2.46
C GLY A 8 -14.62 15.01 3.72
N TRP A 9 -15.01 15.79 4.73
CA TRP A 9 -15.45 15.25 6.01
C TRP A 9 -16.86 14.67 5.92
N ASP A 10 -17.05 13.46 6.44
CA ASP A 10 -18.35 12.79 6.55
C ASP A 10 -19.09 12.52 5.22
N LEU A 11 -18.43 12.66 4.06
CA LEU A 11 -19.03 12.52 2.73
C LEU A 11 -18.81 11.15 2.07
N GLY A 12 -17.80 10.37 2.52
CA GLY A 12 -17.52 9.05 1.97
C GLY A 12 -18.47 7.97 2.50
N ARG A 13 -18.89 7.03 1.65
CA ARG A 13 -19.69 5.84 2.00
C ARG A 13 -19.07 4.58 1.39
N ASP A 14 -19.63 3.43 1.77
CA ASP A 14 -19.32 2.12 1.20
C ASP A 14 -17.82 1.82 1.16
N PRO A 15 -17.18 1.57 2.32
CA PRO A 15 -15.74 1.38 2.37
C PRO A 15 -15.31 0.20 1.50
N VAL A 16 -14.40 0.46 0.56
CA VAL A 16 -13.73 -0.57 -0.23
C VAL A 16 -12.60 -1.14 0.61
N LEU A 17 -12.79 -2.38 1.06
CA LEU A 17 -11.91 -3.10 1.99
C LEU A 17 -10.82 -3.93 1.29
N ALA A 18 -11.06 -4.34 0.05
CA ALA A 18 -10.12 -5.13 -0.72
C ALA A 18 -9.15 -4.24 -1.52
N PRO A 19 -7.83 -4.39 -1.34
CA PRO A 19 -6.88 -3.77 -2.25
C PRO A 19 -6.94 -4.44 -3.63
N VAL A 20 -6.45 -3.74 -4.65
CA VAL A 20 -6.41 -4.24 -6.03
C VAL A 20 -5.01 -4.07 -6.58
N ILE A 21 -4.45 -5.14 -7.15
CA ILE A 21 -3.20 -5.12 -7.91
C ILE A 21 -3.53 -4.89 -9.39
N TYR A 22 -2.82 -3.97 -10.02
CA TYR A 22 -2.94 -3.72 -11.45
C TYR A 22 -1.76 -4.33 -12.22
N HIS A 23 -2.05 -5.31 -13.06
CA HIS A 23 -1.09 -5.97 -13.94
C HIS A 23 -1.08 -5.29 -15.32
N THR A 24 -0.07 -4.46 -15.57
CA THR A 24 0.07 -3.67 -16.82
C THR A 24 0.12 -4.53 -18.07
N ASP A 25 0.74 -5.70 -17.97
CA ASP A 25 1.07 -6.57 -19.12
C ASP A 25 -0.07 -7.53 -19.45
N ASN A 26 -1.07 -7.64 -18.58
CA ASN A 26 -2.22 -8.49 -18.82
C ASN A 26 -3.15 -7.90 -19.90
N PRO A 27 -3.90 -8.74 -20.62
CA PRO A 27 -4.93 -8.29 -21.55
C PRO A 27 -5.97 -7.37 -20.88
N LEU A 28 -6.59 -6.49 -21.67
CA LEU A 28 -7.71 -5.67 -21.22
C LEU A 28 -8.81 -6.56 -20.61
N GLY A 29 -9.40 -6.09 -19.51
CA GLY A 29 -10.38 -6.85 -18.72
C GLY A 29 -9.78 -7.87 -17.74
N LYS A 30 -8.46 -8.12 -17.77
CA LYS A 30 -7.76 -9.04 -16.83
C LYS A 30 -6.63 -8.38 -16.06
N ARG A 31 -6.64 -7.05 -15.97
CA ARG A 31 -5.56 -6.28 -15.34
C ARG A 31 -5.75 -6.06 -13.85
N PHE A 32 -6.96 -6.14 -13.34
CA PHE A 32 -7.25 -5.90 -11.92
C PHE A 32 -7.40 -7.22 -11.19
N ASP A 33 -6.57 -7.44 -10.19
CA ASP A 33 -6.62 -8.61 -9.31
C ASP A 33 -6.97 -8.18 -7.87
N VAL A 34 -8.12 -8.65 -7.38
CA VAL A 34 -8.64 -8.28 -6.06
C VAL A 34 -7.94 -9.11 -5.00
N GLN A 35 -7.37 -8.43 -4.00
CA GLN A 35 -6.61 -9.06 -2.94
C GLN A 35 -7.48 -9.32 -1.70
N ASN A 36 -6.95 -10.04 -0.72
CA ASN A 36 -7.64 -10.29 0.53
C ASN A 36 -8.03 -8.97 1.24
N PRO A 37 -9.28 -8.84 1.73
CA PRO A 37 -9.75 -7.62 2.37
C PRO A 37 -9.19 -7.44 3.79
N THR A 38 -9.07 -6.18 4.22
CA THR A 38 -8.94 -5.82 5.65
C THR A 38 -10.33 -5.62 6.27
N THR A 39 -10.40 -5.55 7.60
CA THR A 39 -11.60 -5.12 8.33
C THR A 39 -11.59 -3.63 8.66
N ILE A 40 -10.50 -2.91 8.40
CA ILE A 40 -10.33 -1.49 8.75
C ILE A 40 -10.68 -0.58 7.56
N PRO A 41 -11.74 0.26 7.67
CA PRO A 41 -12.06 1.25 6.64
C PRO A 41 -10.95 2.31 6.50
N ARG A 42 -10.29 2.36 5.34
CA ARG A 42 -9.33 3.43 5.00
C ARG A 42 -10.04 4.52 4.21
N MET A 43 -10.58 5.53 4.91
CA MET A 43 -11.44 6.60 4.37
C MET A 43 -10.66 7.89 4.10
N TYR A 44 -11.32 9.06 4.11
CA TYR A 44 -10.68 10.36 3.90
C TYR A 44 -9.53 10.59 4.92
N HIS A 45 -8.41 11.17 4.46
CA HIS A 45 -7.14 11.23 5.19
C HIS A 45 -6.48 9.86 5.52
N SER A 46 -6.84 8.78 4.82
CA SER A 46 -5.96 7.59 4.79
C SER A 46 -4.76 7.81 3.87
N THR A 47 -3.68 7.07 4.10
CA THR A 47 -2.46 7.13 3.29
C THR A 47 -1.88 5.73 3.07
N ALA A 48 -1.07 5.61 2.02
CA ALA A 48 -0.31 4.41 1.71
C ALA A 48 1.09 4.77 1.19
N VAL A 49 2.10 4.01 1.59
CA VAL A 49 3.50 4.22 1.17
C VAL A 49 4.23 2.89 0.98
N LEU A 50 5.08 2.80 -0.04
CA LEU A 50 5.94 1.65 -0.29
C LEU A 50 7.09 1.61 0.73
N LEU A 51 7.29 0.46 1.35
CA LEU A 51 8.42 0.18 2.23
C LEU A 51 9.59 -0.44 1.43
N ARG A 52 10.82 -0.26 1.95
CA ARG A 52 12.04 -0.78 1.32
C ARG A 52 12.11 -2.31 1.26
N ASP A 53 11.29 -3.00 2.06
CA ASP A 53 11.19 -4.46 2.04
C ASP A 53 10.14 -4.99 1.05
N GLY A 54 9.52 -4.09 0.27
CA GLY A 54 8.55 -4.43 -0.78
C GLY A 54 7.10 -4.52 -0.30
N ARG A 55 6.83 -4.33 1.00
CA ARG A 55 5.45 -4.22 1.53
C ARG A 55 4.89 -2.81 1.32
N VAL A 56 3.57 -2.67 1.43
CA VAL A 56 2.88 -1.37 1.41
C VAL A 56 2.33 -1.07 2.81
N LEU A 57 2.82 -0.01 3.44
CA LEU A 57 2.30 0.48 4.72
C LEU A 57 1.06 1.33 4.47
N VAL A 58 -0.03 1.03 5.17
CA VAL A 58 -1.32 1.71 5.05
C VAL A 58 -1.74 2.23 6.42
N GLY A 59 -2.23 3.46 6.48
CA GLY A 59 -2.57 4.14 7.73
C GLY A 59 -3.70 5.17 7.60
N GLY A 60 -4.12 5.73 8.72
CA GLY A 60 -5.29 6.60 8.81
C GLY A 60 -6.59 5.80 8.75
N SER A 61 -7.78 6.37 8.67
CA SER A 61 -8.21 7.71 8.27
C SER A 61 -8.59 8.65 9.42
N ASN A 62 -8.72 9.94 9.12
CA ASN A 62 -9.55 10.86 9.90
C ASN A 62 -10.57 11.55 8.98
N PRO A 63 -11.78 10.99 8.83
CA PRO A 63 -12.82 11.54 7.96
C PRO A 63 -13.62 12.67 8.60
N HIS A 64 -13.14 13.27 9.70
CA HIS A 64 -13.82 14.31 10.46
C HIS A 64 -12.98 15.58 10.59
N HIS A 65 -13.62 16.67 11.02
CA HIS A 65 -12.94 17.93 11.32
C HIS A 65 -11.97 17.80 12.50
N PHE A 66 -12.37 17.06 13.54
CA PHE A 66 -11.56 16.77 14.74
C PHE A 66 -11.28 15.26 14.83
N TYR A 67 -10.64 14.81 15.91
CA TYR A 67 -10.54 13.37 16.19
C TYR A 67 -11.79 12.90 16.90
N GLU A 68 -12.52 11.98 16.27
CA GLU A 68 -13.77 11.44 16.77
C GLU A 68 -13.69 9.92 16.79
N PHE A 69 -13.84 9.32 17.98
CA PHE A 69 -13.66 7.88 18.18
C PHE A 69 -14.96 7.13 18.48
N GLY A 70 -16.05 7.84 18.78
CA GLY A 70 -17.32 7.25 19.19
C GLY A 70 -18.51 7.97 18.54
N ASN A 71 -19.63 7.25 18.41
CA ASN A 71 -20.88 7.77 17.83
C ASN A 71 -20.74 8.38 16.42
N VAL A 72 -19.77 7.91 15.63
CA VAL A 72 -19.53 8.31 14.24
C VAL A 72 -19.47 7.09 13.33
N LEU A 73 -19.74 7.28 12.04
CA LEU A 73 -19.80 6.18 11.07
C LEU A 73 -18.43 5.51 10.84
N PHE A 74 -17.36 6.32 10.78
CA PHE A 74 -16.00 5.85 10.54
C PHE A 74 -15.06 6.56 11.53
N PRO A 75 -14.80 5.97 12.71
CA PRO A 75 -13.92 6.56 13.71
C PRO A 75 -12.54 6.96 13.17
N THR A 76 -11.91 7.94 13.81
CA THR A 76 -10.50 8.23 13.59
C THR A 76 -9.66 6.97 13.84
N GLU A 77 -8.92 6.55 12.82
CA GLU A 77 -8.12 5.33 12.82
C GLU A 77 -6.62 5.69 12.85
N LEU A 78 -5.97 5.30 13.95
CA LEU A 78 -4.58 5.65 14.24
C LEU A 78 -3.61 4.47 14.01
N SER A 79 -4.13 3.29 13.71
CA SER A 79 -3.32 2.09 13.46
C SER A 79 -2.74 2.06 12.06
N LEU A 80 -1.70 1.24 11.92
CA LEU A 80 -1.03 0.93 10.67
C LEU A 80 -1.18 -0.57 10.36
N GLU A 81 -1.39 -0.88 9.09
CA GLU A 81 -1.29 -2.25 8.56
C GLU A 81 -0.24 -2.28 7.45
N ALA A 82 0.39 -3.44 7.25
CA ALA A 82 1.28 -3.65 6.11
C ALA A 82 0.68 -4.70 5.18
N PHE A 83 0.34 -4.30 3.96
CA PHE A 83 -0.03 -5.22 2.90
C PHE A 83 1.24 -5.91 2.38
N SER A 84 1.21 -7.25 2.35
CA SER A 84 2.30 -8.09 1.85
C SER A 84 1.87 -8.76 0.55
N PRO A 85 2.35 -8.28 -0.62
CA PRO A 85 1.99 -8.85 -1.92
C PRO A 85 2.49 -10.30 -2.07
N SER A 86 1.92 -11.04 -3.01
CA SER A 86 2.23 -12.46 -3.26
C SER A 86 3.71 -12.73 -3.59
N TYR A 87 4.43 -11.77 -4.19
CA TYR A 87 5.88 -11.90 -4.41
C TYR A 87 6.70 -11.91 -3.10
N LEU A 88 6.09 -11.56 -1.96
CA LEU A 88 6.65 -11.69 -0.61
C LEU A 88 6.07 -12.88 0.16
N ASP A 89 5.52 -13.89 -0.53
CA ASP A 89 5.16 -15.15 0.12
C ASP A 89 6.38 -15.75 0.86
N PRO A 90 6.23 -16.23 2.11
CA PRO A 90 7.29 -16.92 2.84
C PRO A 90 7.89 -18.12 2.09
N ALA A 91 7.10 -18.84 1.29
CA ALA A 91 7.59 -19.94 0.46
C ALA A 91 8.59 -19.48 -0.61
N LEU A 92 8.51 -18.20 -1.03
CA LEU A 92 9.44 -17.58 -1.98
C LEU A 92 10.62 -16.90 -1.28
N ALA A 93 10.74 -16.96 0.05
CA ALA A 93 11.79 -16.25 0.80
C ALA A 93 13.21 -16.64 0.35
N GLY A 94 13.42 -17.91 -0.03
CA GLY A 94 14.70 -18.40 -0.55
C GLY A 94 15.05 -17.89 -1.96
N LEU A 95 14.08 -17.35 -2.70
CA LEU A 95 14.27 -16.79 -4.05
C LEU A 95 14.51 -15.28 -4.04
N ARG A 96 14.47 -14.62 -2.87
CA ARG A 96 14.63 -13.17 -2.78
C ARG A 96 16.11 -12.81 -2.94
N PRO A 97 16.50 -12.12 -4.03
CA PRO A 97 17.89 -11.76 -4.23
C PRO A 97 18.33 -10.74 -3.18
N LYS A 98 19.56 -10.88 -2.72
CA LYS A 98 20.21 -9.88 -1.84
C LYS A 98 21.25 -9.13 -2.65
N ILE A 99 21.11 -7.81 -2.73
CA ILE A 99 22.11 -6.94 -3.33
C ILE A 99 23.30 -6.84 -2.36
N ILE A 100 24.46 -7.36 -2.76
CA ILE A 100 25.71 -7.29 -1.99
C ILE A 100 26.64 -6.18 -2.49
N GLY A 101 26.34 -5.60 -3.65
CA GLY A 101 27.09 -4.47 -4.22
C GLY A 101 26.22 -3.67 -5.21
N PRO A 102 26.40 -2.34 -5.32
CA PRO A 102 27.39 -1.51 -4.61
C PRO A 102 27.03 -1.30 -3.13
N ALA A 103 27.94 -0.71 -2.36
CA ALA A 103 27.70 -0.40 -0.95
C ALA A 103 26.49 0.55 -0.78
N SER A 104 25.83 0.45 0.38
CA SER A 104 24.73 1.36 0.70
C SER A 104 25.19 2.82 0.64
N ARG A 105 24.36 3.70 0.06
CA ARG A 105 24.64 5.13 -0.14
C ARG A 105 25.80 5.44 -1.09
N THR A 106 26.22 4.50 -1.94
CA THR A 106 27.12 4.83 -3.06
C THR A 106 26.50 5.94 -3.91
N PRO A 107 27.19 7.09 -4.09
CA PRO A 107 26.69 8.17 -4.93
C PRO A 107 26.57 7.70 -6.39
N VAL A 108 25.43 7.98 -7.01
CA VAL A 108 25.16 7.66 -8.41
C VAL A 108 24.95 8.96 -9.17
N LYS A 109 25.45 9.03 -10.41
CA LYS A 109 25.24 10.18 -11.29
C LYS A 109 24.09 9.89 -12.24
N TYR A 110 23.35 10.93 -12.62
CA TYR A 110 22.38 10.82 -13.71
C TYR A 110 23.07 10.27 -14.97
N VAL A 111 22.41 9.32 -15.66
CA VAL A 111 22.92 8.57 -16.83
C VAL A 111 24.05 7.55 -16.54
N SER A 112 24.57 7.44 -15.31
CA SER A 112 25.61 6.43 -15.03
C SER A 112 25.06 5.01 -14.94
N ILE A 113 25.80 4.03 -15.47
CA ILE A 113 25.53 2.61 -15.28
C ILE A 113 26.06 2.20 -13.90
N VAL A 114 25.22 1.55 -13.10
CA VAL A 114 25.58 1.02 -11.78
C VAL A 114 25.52 -0.51 -11.83
N PRO A 115 26.67 -1.21 -11.88
CA PRO A 115 26.70 -2.67 -11.78
C PRO A 115 26.18 -3.11 -10.41
N ALA A 116 25.26 -4.07 -10.39
CA ALA A 116 24.76 -4.67 -9.16
C ALA A 116 25.24 -6.12 -9.06
N THR A 117 25.67 -6.51 -7.86
CA THR A 117 26.02 -7.90 -7.54
C THR A 117 25.00 -8.44 -6.56
N THR A 118 24.44 -9.62 -6.84
CA THR A 118 23.40 -10.24 -6.01
C THR A 118 23.79 -11.66 -5.59
N THR A 119 23.25 -12.11 -4.45
CA THR A 119 23.23 -13.52 -4.02
C THR A 119 21.81 -14.03 -3.88
#